data_AF-A0A0D1DY15-F1
#
_entry.id   AF-A0A0D1DY15-F1
#
_cell.length_a   1.000
_cell.length_b   1.000
_cell.length_c   1.000
_cell.angle_alpha   90.00
_cell.angle_beta   90.00
_cell.angle_gamma   90.00
#
_symmetry.space_group_name_H-M   'P 1'
#
loop_
_entity.id
_entity.type
_entity.pdbx_description
1 polymer ?
#
loop_
_entity_poly.entity_id
_entity_poly.type
_entity_poly.pdbx_seq_one_letter_code
_entity_poly.pdbx_strand_id
1 'polypeptide(L)'
;MEDTSFVKRAGSAADTEEDFSTVPTTTAASESGIEDLNISETDSNVRTTACDDTARVTADASVNEAVPPPAAARTADEPASRTTEADSTSLGTTSSGLVLFDLTDKPSGKACFSPHTVKTLLDLKLLNIGYERQRLSFIQIRNELASRIADNVTVPALELSDGSHIVDSWNIAEYLERRHPDGWKIFGDSATKRLAAMLNQFGKTVLAPHIGPLAQKGVHAMLDEESARYFAEVKIGRQRWAKVSGMTQAERDVHVQQAVAKLEVINAILTCEGGADSTPSHPIASASGGGTSTSTEGSASNGRSASRTRQSVWLAGGDQPTHADFVLFGWYVFTRAAGQKTAREIWHAHKPIATWVQAMLEWSGELADDFV
;
A
#
# COMPACT_ATOMS: atom_id res chain seq x y z
N MET A 1 27.77 -0.96 37.88
CA MET A 1 26.73 0.04 38.24
C MET A 1 27.30 1.37 37.79
N GLU A 2 26.83 2.02 36.75
CA GLU A 2 25.68 1.89 35.85
C GLU A 2 26.19 2.29 34.46
N ASP A 3 25.72 1.63 33.40
CA ASP A 3 26.09 1.99 32.02
C ASP A 3 24.82 2.49 31.33
N THR A 4 24.68 3.82 31.25
CA THR A 4 23.58 4.50 30.57
C THR A 4 24.01 4.80 29.13
N SER A 5 23.41 4.08 28.17
CA SER A 5 23.60 4.31 26.74
C SER A 5 22.94 5.63 26.31
N PHE A 6 23.74 6.49 25.68
CA PHE A 6 23.31 7.77 25.12
C PHE A 6 22.57 7.58 23.79
N VAL A 7 21.36 8.15 23.68
CA VAL A 7 20.69 8.41 22.41
C VAL A 7 21.55 9.37 21.58
N LYS A 8 21.86 9.00 20.33
CA LYS A 8 22.60 9.86 19.40
C LYS A 8 21.72 11.07 19.05
N ARG A 9 22.08 12.22 19.61
CA ARG A 9 21.40 13.51 19.43
C ARG A 9 21.53 13.94 17.96
N ALA A 10 20.47 13.78 17.18
CA ALA A 10 20.36 14.41 15.86
C ALA A 10 19.98 15.88 16.07
N GLY A 11 20.96 16.76 15.97
CA GLY A 11 20.75 18.19 15.83
C GLY A 11 21.28 18.64 14.48
N SER A 12 20.42 19.22 13.65
CA SER A 12 20.73 20.48 12.99
C SER A 12 19.43 21.19 12.67
N ALA A 13 19.20 22.27 13.41
CA ALA A 13 18.27 23.35 13.07
C ALA A 13 19.16 24.56 12.75
N ALA A 14 19.07 25.03 11.51
CA ALA A 14 19.60 26.27 10.94
C ALA A 14 19.26 26.15 9.42
N ASP A 15 18.61 27.09 8.73
CA ASP A 15 18.72 28.54 8.83
C ASP A 15 17.39 29.28 8.57
N THR A 16 17.30 30.42 9.24
CA THR A 16 16.31 31.50 9.13
C THR A 16 16.45 32.32 7.85
N GLU A 17 15.29 32.73 7.33
CA GLU A 17 14.95 33.99 6.63
C GLU A 17 16.00 34.66 5.73
N GLU A 18 15.66 34.77 4.43
CA GLU A 18 16.01 35.96 3.64
C GLU A 18 14.78 36.52 2.88
N ASP A 19 14.65 37.82 3.05
CA ASP A 19 13.66 38.78 2.55
C ASP A 19 13.87 39.07 1.05
N PHE A 20 12.78 39.09 0.27
CA PHE A 20 12.73 39.87 -0.97
C PHE A 20 11.33 40.46 -1.19
N SER A 21 11.25 41.76 -0.93
CA SER A 21 10.15 42.66 -1.32
C SER A 21 10.32 43.16 -2.76
N THR A 22 9.33 42.95 -3.65
CA THR A 22 8.46 44.02 -4.23
C THR A 22 7.62 43.58 -5.48
N VAL A 23 6.28 43.49 -5.29
CA VAL A 23 5.14 44.14 -6.03
C VAL A 23 4.84 43.81 -7.52
N PRO A 24 3.57 43.76 -8.01
CA PRO A 24 2.31 43.17 -7.49
C PRO A 24 1.53 42.35 -8.58
N THR A 25 0.46 41.62 -8.22
CA THR A 25 -0.85 41.64 -8.93
C THR A 25 -1.87 40.77 -8.16
N THR A 26 -3.05 41.37 -7.95
CA THR A 26 -4.33 40.84 -7.41
C THR A 26 -4.66 39.40 -7.88
N THR A 27 -5.27 38.47 -7.12
CA THR A 27 -6.61 38.52 -6.52
C THR A 27 -6.86 37.31 -5.59
N ALA A 28 -7.54 37.56 -4.46
CA ALA A 28 -8.38 36.69 -3.61
C ALA A 28 -7.84 35.43 -2.92
N ALA A 29 -8.04 35.43 -1.59
CA ALA A 29 -7.69 34.42 -0.61
C ALA A 29 -8.60 33.18 -0.63
N SER A 30 -8.00 32.02 -0.36
CA SER A 30 -8.64 30.87 0.26
C SER A 30 -7.57 30.09 1.03
N GLU A 31 -7.54 30.28 2.34
CA GLU A 31 -6.70 29.54 3.27
C GLU A 31 -7.26 28.13 3.45
N SER A 32 -6.57 27.13 2.89
CA SER A 32 -6.60 25.77 3.41
C SER A 32 -5.22 25.17 3.18
N GLY A 33 -4.38 25.22 4.21
CA GLY A 33 -3.08 24.56 4.25
C GLY A 33 -3.26 23.04 4.19
N ILE A 34 -3.18 22.52 2.97
CA ILE A 34 -3.13 21.09 2.65
C ILE A 34 -1.67 20.79 2.29
N GLU A 35 -0.81 20.73 3.30
CA GLU A 35 0.54 20.17 3.15
C GLU A 35 0.77 19.17 4.30
N ASP A 36 1.45 18.07 3.96
CA ASP A 36 2.06 17.09 4.88
C ASP A 36 1.18 16.10 5.64
N LEU A 37 0.27 15.45 4.94
CA LEU A 37 -0.02 14.02 5.17
C LEU A 37 0.79 13.08 4.28
N ASN A 38 1.45 13.64 3.28
CA ASN A 38 2.32 12.92 2.39
C ASN A 38 3.64 12.66 3.10
N ILE A 39 3.71 11.57 3.86
CA ILE A 39 4.97 10.85 3.93
C ILE A 39 5.13 10.25 2.51
N SER A 40 5.80 11.03 1.67
CA SER A 40 6.19 10.70 0.32
C SER A 40 6.96 9.37 0.36
N GLU A 41 6.38 8.30 -0.19
CA GLU A 41 7.13 7.09 -0.62
C GLU A 41 8.15 7.47 -1.74
N THR A 42 8.07 8.69 -2.27
CA THR A 42 8.85 9.21 -3.41
C THR A 42 10.09 10.01 -3.05
N ASP A 43 10.33 10.40 -1.79
CA ASP A 43 11.46 11.29 -1.44
C ASP A 43 12.82 10.59 -1.30
N SER A 44 12.91 9.30 -1.65
CA SER A 44 14.19 8.59 -1.69
C SER A 44 14.97 8.76 -3.01
N ASN A 45 14.53 9.61 -3.95
CA ASN A 45 15.20 9.76 -5.24
C ASN A 45 15.32 11.21 -5.74
N VAL A 46 16.28 12.01 -5.24
CA VAL A 46 16.96 13.07 -6.03
C VAL A 46 18.39 13.30 -5.51
N ARG A 47 19.39 13.16 -6.40
CA ARG A 47 20.76 13.63 -6.19
C ARG A 47 20.88 15.05 -6.75
N THR A 48 21.24 16.01 -5.90
CA THR A 48 21.68 17.36 -6.31
C THR A 48 23.14 17.28 -6.75
N THR A 49 23.47 17.76 -7.95
CA THR A 49 24.85 18.12 -8.30
C THR A 49 24.86 19.49 -8.96
N ALA A 50 25.38 20.48 -8.23
CA ALA A 50 25.93 21.68 -8.82
C ALA A 50 27.22 21.30 -9.57
N CYS A 51 27.36 21.83 -10.77
CA CYS A 51 28.52 21.62 -11.65
C CYS A 51 29.64 22.57 -11.23
N ASP A 52 30.82 22.04 -10.93
CA ASP A 52 32.06 22.74 -11.24
C ASP A 52 33.19 21.74 -11.51
N ASP A 53 33.89 21.98 -12.60
CA ASP A 53 34.92 21.14 -13.21
C ASP A 53 36.22 21.14 -12.39
N THR A 54 36.82 19.96 -12.19
CA THR A 54 38.16 19.56 -12.68
C THR A 54 38.76 18.40 -11.89
N ALA A 55 39.52 17.58 -12.63
CA ALA A 55 40.54 16.62 -12.19
C ALA A 55 40.16 15.12 -12.10
N ARG A 56 41.00 14.37 -12.82
CA ARG A 56 40.95 12.97 -13.19
C ARG A 56 41.85 12.18 -12.24
N VAL A 57 41.31 11.25 -11.45
CA VAL A 57 42.08 10.20 -10.75
C VAL A 57 41.27 8.89 -10.72
N THR A 58 42.04 7.81 -10.78
CA THR A 58 41.74 6.39 -11.02
C THR A 58 40.91 5.66 -9.97
N ALA A 59 40.03 4.79 -10.49
CA ALA A 59 39.48 3.53 -9.96
C ALA A 59 39.66 3.22 -8.46
N ASP A 60 38.53 3.17 -7.75
CA ASP A 60 38.29 2.20 -6.70
C ASP A 60 36.83 1.73 -6.75
N ALA A 61 36.60 0.45 -6.46
CA ALA A 61 35.37 -0.28 -6.77
C ALA A 61 34.15 0.25 -5.99
N SER A 62 33.15 0.80 -6.70
CA SER A 62 31.86 1.18 -6.15
C SER A 62 30.84 0.05 -6.32
N VAL A 63 30.34 -0.47 -5.21
CA VAL A 63 29.18 -1.38 -5.15
C VAL A 63 27.93 -0.51 -5.32
N ASN A 64 27.36 -0.50 -6.53
CA ASN A 64 26.05 0.04 -6.85
C ASN A 64 25.66 -0.51 -8.23
N GLU A 65 25.24 -1.77 -8.26
CA GLU A 65 24.53 -2.27 -9.44
C GLU A 65 23.08 -1.82 -9.32
N ALA A 66 22.69 -0.95 -10.25
CA ALA A 66 21.44 -0.23 -10.25
C ALA A 66 20.24 -1.18 -10.30
N VAL A 67 19.24 -0.92 -9.47
CA VAL A 67 17.89 -1.44 -9.66
C VAL A 67 17.46 -1.10 -11.10
N PRO A 68 17.08 -2.09 -11.92
CA PRO A 68 16.69 -1.84 -13.30
C PRO A 68 15.44 -0.92 -13.34
N PRO A 69 15.33 -0.04 -14.35
CA PRO A 69 14.20 0.88 -14.47
C PRO A 69 12.86 0.12 -14.54
N PRO A 70 11.74 0.73 -14.09
CA PRO A 70 10.43 0.10 -14.14
C PRO A 70 10.07 -0.28 -15.58
N ALA A 71 10.08 -1.58 -15.87
CA ALA A 71 9.70 -2.08 -17.18
C ALA A 71 8.21 -1.82 -17.45
N ALA A 72 7.90 -1.45 -18.70
CA ALA A 72 6.53 -1.21 -19.16
C ALA A 72 5.61 -2.41 -18.89
N ALA A 73 4.34 -2.13 -18.58
CA ALA A 73 3.33 -3.17 -18.42
C ALA A 73 3.19 -3.96 -19.73
N ARG A 74 3.35 -5.29 -19.67
CA ARG A 74 3.13 -6.17 -20.81
C ARG A 74 1.66 -6.19 -21.20
N THR A 75 1.41 -6.40 -22.49
CA THR A 75 0.05 -6.70 -22.99
C THR A 75 -0.28 -8.17 -22.78
N ALA A 76 -1.57 -8.51 -22.68
CA ALA A 76 -2.03 -9.85 -22.30
C ALA A 76 -1.54 -10.99 -23.23
N ASP A 77 -1.08 -10.66 -24.44
CA ASP A 77 -0.63 -11.63 -25.46
C ASP A 77 0.90 -11.80 -25.54
N GLU A 78 1.68 -11.12 -24.68
CA GLU A 78 3.14 -11.22 -24.74
C GLU A 78 3.65 -12.50 -24.03
N PRO A 79 4.34 -13.42 -24.73
CA PRO A 79 4.83 -14.65 -24.12
C PRO A 79 5.86 -14.36 -23.02
N ALA A 80 5.80 -15.14 -21.94
CA ALA A 80 6.77 -15.04 -20.85
C ALA A 80 8.20 -15.14 -21.39
N SER A 81 9.02 -14.11 -21.12
CA SER A 81 10.44 -14.12 -21.46
C SER A 81 11.11 -15.34 -20.83
N ARG A 82 11.95 -16.03 -21.60
CA ARG A 82 12.82 -17.10 -21.09
C ARG A 82 13.66 -16.56 -19.94
N THR A 83 13.52 -17.21 -18.79
CA THR A 83 14.32 -17.02 -17.58
C THR A 83 15.81 -17.19 -17.90
N THR A 84 16.63 -16.22 -17.49
CA THR A 84 18.09 -16.40 -17.41
C THR A 84 18.42 -17.14 -16.11
N GLU A 85 19.60 -17.75 -15.99
CA GLU A 85 19.99 -18.53 -14.78
C GLU A 85 19.98 -17.71 -13.47
N ALA A 86 20.01 -16.36 -13.55
CA ALA A 86 19.85 -15.46 -12.41
C ALA A 86 18.39 -15.29 -11.94
N ASP A 87 17.40 -15.74 -12.71
CA ASP A 87 15.96 -15.69 -12.39
C ASP A 87 15.41 -17.02 -11.81
N SER A 88 16.27 -17.97 -11.44
CA SER A 88 15.87 -19.35 -11.08
C SER A 88 15.41 -19.56 -9.62
N THR A 89 15.19 -18.52 -8.82
CA THR A 89 14.64 -18.66 -7.46
C THR A 89 13.14 -18.46 -7.47
N SER A 90 12.41 -19.45 -8.00
CA SER A 90 10.95 -19.51 -7.87
C SER A 90 10.55 -19.39 -6.40
N LEU A 91 9.75 -18.37 -6.05
CA LEU A 91 9.25 -18.18 -4.68
C LEU A 91 8.34 -19.35 -4.30
N GLY A 92 8.62 -19.99 -3.17
CA GLY A 92 7.94 -21.19 -2.69
C GLY A 92 7.17 -20.97 -1.38
N THR A 93 6.45 -22.00 -0.95
CA THR A 93 5.60 -21.98 0.26
C THR A 93 6.40 -22.12 1.58
N THR A 94 7.59 -22.72 1.53
CA THR A 94 8.57 -22.72 2.64
C THR A 94 9.35 -21.41 2.65
N SER A 95 9.81 -20.93 3.82
CA SER A 95 10.56 -19.67 3.96
C SER A 95 11.63 -19.56 2.86
N SER A 96 11.36 -18.74 1.85
CA SER A 96 12.12 -18.71 0.59
C SER A 96 13.41 -17.88 0.75
N GLY A 97 13.98 -17.87 1.95
CA GLY A 97 15.02 -16.92 2.35
C GLY A 97 14.53 -15.46 2.36
N LEU A 98 13.22 -15.24 2.32
CA LEU A 98 12.61 -13.92 2.36
C LEU A 98 12.39 -13.45 3.80
N VAL A 99 12.81 -12.24 4.10
CA VAL A 99 12.50 -11.57 5.38
C VAL A 99 11.69 -10.31 5.11
N LEU A 100 10.47 -10.25 5.65
CA LEU A 100 9.65 -9.05 5.65
C LEU A 100 9.90 -8.27 6.94
N PHE A 101 10.42 -7.05 6.80
CA PHE A 101 10.44 -6.06 7.89
C PHE A 101 9.11 -5.32 7.95
N ASP A 102 8.49 -5.36 9.12
CA ASP A 102 7.16 -4.82 9.40
C ASP A 102 7.19 -3.89 10.63
N LEU A 103 6.21 -3.01 10.73
CA LEU A 103 6.02 -2.09 11.85
C LEU A 103 5.07 -2.70 12.88
N THR A 104 5.43 -2.61 14.16
CA THR A 104 4.56 -2.97 15.28
C THR A 104 4.56 -1.92 16.40
N ASP A 105 3.75 -2.16 17.44
CA ASP A 105 3.52 -1.20 18.53
C ASP A 105 4.74 -1.00 19.43
N LYS A 106 5.47 -2.07 19.70
CA LYS A 106 6.62 -2.09 20.63
C LYS A 106 7.53 -3.28 20.34
N PRO A 107 8.74 -3.35 20.93
CA PRO A 107 9.58 -4.54 20.82
C PRO A 107 8.82 -5.82 21.24
N SER A 108 8.90 -6.86 20.41
CA SER A 108 8.11 -8.11 20.56
C SER A 108 6.59 -7.94 20.49
N GLY A 109 6.11 -6.78 20.02
CA GLY A 109 4.71 -6.52 19.73
C GLY A 109 4.20 -7.30 18.52
N LYS A 110 2.88 -7.29 18.36
CA LYS A 110 2.21 -7.94 17.22
C LYS A 110 1.19 -7.06 16.53
N ALA A 111 0.87 -5.89 17.09
CA ALA A 111 -0.13 -5.01 16.50
C ALA A 111 0.35 -4.54 15.13
N CYS A 112 -0.55 -4.60 14.15
CA CYS A 112 -0.29 -4.22 12.77
C CYS A 112 -1.30 -3.15 12.38
N PHE A 113 -0.79 -1.93 12.18
CA PHE A 113 -1.60 -0.74 11.91
C PHE A 113 -1.12 0.06 10.70
N SER A 114 0.05 -0.24 10.14
CA SER A 114 0.54 0.47 8.95
C SER A 114 -0.26 0.02 7.73
N PRO A 115 -0.94 0.94 7.00
CA PRO A 115 -1.66 0.57 5.79
C PRO A 115 -0.71 0.00 4.72
N HIS A 116 0.57 0.40 4.75
CA HIS A 116 1.57 -0.04 3.78
C HIS A 116 2.07 -1.46 4.05
N THR A 117 2.24 -1.85 5.32
CA THR A 117 2.72 -3.20 5.63
C THR A 117 1.60 -4.23 5.50
N VAL A 118 0.37 -3.84 5.85
CA VAL A 118 -0.84 -4.66 5.64
C VAL A 118 -0.96 -5.11 4.20
N LYS A 119 -0.83 -4.21 3.21
CA LYS A 119 -0.98 -4.63 1.81
C LYS A 119 0.09 -5.64 1.37
N THR A 120 1.34 -5.48 1.77
CA THR A 120 2.40 -6.46 1.47
C THR A 120 2.17 -7.81 2.16
N LEU A 121 1.67 -7.82 3.40
CA LEU A 121 1.29 -9.08 4.07
C LEU A 121 0.20 -9.83 3.30
N LEU A 122 -0.77 -9.10 2.76
CA LEU A 122 -1.88 -9.68 1.99
C LEU A 122 -1.43 -10.12 0.59
N ASP A 123 -0.51 -9.41 -0.05
CA ASP A 123 0.12 -9.85 -1.31
C ASP A 123 0.85 -11.19 -1.12
N LEU A 124 1.70 -11.30 -0.08
CA LEU A 124 2.43 -12.52 0.24
C LEU A 124 1.48 -13.68 0.53
N LYS A 125 0.37 -13.41 1.22
CA LYS A 125 -0.69 -14.40 1.49
C LYS A 125 -1.40 -14.83 0.20
N LEU A 126 -1.79 -13.90 -0.66
CA LEU A 126 -2.45 -14.20 -1.94
C LEU A 126 -1.60 -15.13 -2.80
N LEU A 127 -0.29 -14.87 -2.81
CA LEU A 127 0.69 -15.67 -3.53
C LEU A 127 1.10 -16.95 -2.81
N ASN A 128 0.69 -17.14 -1.55
CA ASN A 128 1.07 -18.26 -0.70
C ASN A 128 2.61 -18.43 -0.61
N ILE A 129 3.33 -17.31 -0.48
CA ILE A 129 4.80 -17.31 -0.36
C ILE A 129 5.19 -17.40 1.11
N GLY A 130 6.13 -18.28 1.44
CA GLY A 130 6.72 -18.39 2.78
C GLY A 130 7.77 -17.31 3.04
N TYR A 131 7.67 -16.63 4.18
CA TYR A 131 8.61 -15.58 4.61
C TYR A 131 8.81 -15.59 6.13
N GLU A 132 9.95 -15.06 6.58
CA GLU A 132 10.14 -14.68 7.98
C GLU A 132 9.62 -13.25 8.19
N ARG A 133 8.79 -13.03 9.22
CA ARG A 133 8.25 -11.70 9.56
C ARG A 133 9.00 -11.11 10.74
N GLN A 134 9.84 -10.11 10.48
CA GLN A 134 10.51 -9.33 11.53
C GLN A 134 9.69 -8.09 11.86
N ARG A 135 9.04 -8.11 13.03
CA ARG A 135 8.23 -7.00 13.53
C ARG A 135 9.10 -6.06 14.36
N LEU A 136 9.15 -4.79 13.97
CA LEU A 136 10.02 -3.79 14.55
C LEU A 136 9.21 -2.60 15.08
N SER A 137 9.60 -2.04 16.22
CA SER A 137 9.07 -0.75 16.66
C SER A 137 9.61 0.41 15.81
N PHE A 138 9.06 1.61 15.95
CA PHE A 138 9.59 2.80 15.25
C PHE A 138 11.07 3.04 15.53
N ILE A 139 11.50 2.81 16.77
CA ILE A 139 12.89 3.01 17.19
C ILE A 139 13.81 1.94 16.58
N GLN A 140 13.38 0.68 16.58
CA GLN A 140 14.16 -0.39 15.95
C GLN A 140 14.31 -0.16 14.44
N ILE A 141 13.29 0.37 13.76
CA ILE A 141 13.39 0.77 12.36
C ILE A 141 14.42 1.90 12.17
N ARG A 142 14.39 2.91 13.05
CA ARG A 142 15.28 4.08 12.95
C ARG A 142 16.72 3.80 13.36
N ASN A 143 16.97 2.71 14.10
CA ASN A 143 18.29 2.31 14.56
C ASN A 143 18.78 1.06 13.83
N GLU A 144 18.21 -0.11 14.18
CA GLU A 144 18.66 -1.42 13.71
C GLU A 144 18.49 -1.56 12.19
N LEU A 145 17.28 -1.31 11.67
CA LEU A 145 17.02 -1.47 10.24
C LEU A 145 17.75 -0.43 9.40
N ALA A 146 17.81 0.82 9.86
CA ALA A 146 18.53 1.89 9.18
C ALA A 146 20.02 1.57 9.01
N SER A 147 20.64 0.95 10.01
CA SER A 147 22.05 0.53 9.94
C SER A 147 22.32 -0.59 8.94
N ARG A 148 21.30 -1.39 8.60
CA ARG A 148 21.39 -2.54 7.70
C ARG A 148 21.05 -2.19 6.26
N ILE A 149 20.07 -1.30 6.03
CA ILE A 149 19.54 -1.01 4.69
C ILE A 149 19.99 0.37 4.23
N ALA A 150 19.48 1.43 4.86
CA ALA A 150 19.78 2.82 4.55
C ALA A 150 19.26 3.76 5.62
N ASP A 151 19.86 4.94 5.73
CA ASP A 151 19.30 6.04 6.52
C ASP A 151 17.86 6.34 6.07
N ASN A 152 16.99 6.65 7.02
CA ASN A 152 15.56 6.94 6.80
C ASN A 152 14.73 5.82 6.14
N VAL A 153 15.22 4.58 6.09
CA VAL A 153 14.46 3.41 5.58
C VAL A 153 13.03 3.36 6.11
N THR A 154 12.09 2.98 5.26
CA THR A 154 10.68 2.79 5.62
C THR A 154 10.30 1.33 5.47
N VAL A 155 9.23 0.93 6.16
CA VAL A 155 8.65 -0.41 6.06
C VAL A 155 7.26 -0.33 5.41
N PRO A 156 6.83 -1.34 4.63
CA PRO A 156 7.47 -2.64 4.47
C PRO A 156 8.78 -2.57 3.69
N ALA A 157 9.74 -3.40 4.10
CA ALA A 157 10.97 -3.68 3.37
C ALA A 157 11.14 -5.20 3.30
N LEU A 158 11.61 -5.70 2.17
CA LEU A 158 11.81 -7.12 1.91
C LEU A 158 13.31 -7.37 1.72
N GLU A 159 13.90 -8.26 2.50
CA GLU A 159 15.20 -8.85 2.20
C GLU A 159 15.00 -10.13 1.38
N LEU A 160 15.82 -10.27 0.34
CA LEU A 160 15.87 -11.45 -0.53
C LEU A 160 16.94 -12.43 -0.07
N SER A 161 16.91 -13.64 -0.63
CA SER A 161 17.85 -14.72 -0.29
C SER A 161 19.33 -14.40 -0.57
N ASP A 162 19.59 -13.45 -1.47
CA ASP A 162 20.94 -12.97 -1.80
C ASP A 162 21.40 -11.83 -0.88
N GLY A 163 20.58 -11.44 0.10
CA GLY A 163 20.86 -10.35 1.04
C GLY A 163 20.52 -8.96 0.52
N SER A 164 20.03 -8.81 -0.71
CA SER A 164 19.57 -7.53 -1.24
C SER A 164 18.21 -7.13 -0.67
N HIS A 165 17.90 -5.82 -0.71
CA HIS A 165 16.67 -5.27 -0.13
C HIS A 165 15.80 -4.58 -1.17
N ILE A 166 14.49 -4.75 -1.02
CA ILE A 166 13.47 -3.98 -1.73
C ILE A 166 12.68 -3.19 -0.71
N VAL A 167 12.71 -1.87 -0.83
CA VAL A 167 11.89 -0.96 -0.03
C VAL A 167 10.73 -0.45 -0.88
N ASP A 168 9.74 0.13 -0.21
CA ASP A 168 8.46 0.56 -0.79
C ASP A 168 7.51 -0.61 -1.13
N SER A 169 6.29 -0.46 -0.64
CA SER A 169 5.25 -1.48 -0.73
C SER A 169 4.77 -1.76 -2.16
N TRP A 170 4.79 -0.76 -3.05
CA TRP A 170 4.42 -0.92 -4.45
C TRP A 170 5.51 -1.65 -5.23
N ASN A 171 6.77 -1.28 -5.01
CA ASN A 171 7.92 -1.96 -5.59
C ASN A 171 7.97 -3.44 -5.17
N ILE A 172 7.68 -3.74 -3.91
CA ILE A 172 7.58 -5.13 -3.43
C ILE A 172 6.47 -5.87 -4.19
N ALA A 173 5.28 -5.28 -4.33
CA ALA A 173 4.18 -5.90 -5.08
C ALA A 173 4.55 -6.17 -6.55
N GLU A 174 5.23 -5.23 -7.22
CA GLU A 174 5.72 -5.44 -8.59
C GLU A 174 6.79 -6.54 -8.68
N TYR A 175 7.68 -6.62 -7.69
CA TYR A 175 8.70 -7.67 -7.64
C TYR A 175 8.06 -9.05 -7.47
N LEU A 176 7.14 -9.19 -6.50
CA LEU A 176 6.45 -10.44 -6.20
C LEU A 176 5.63 -10.92 -7.40
N GLU A 177 4.87 -10.03 -8.03
CA GLU A 177 4.06 -10.33 -9.22
C GLU A 177 4.92 -10.90 -10.37
N ARG A 178 6.09 -10.30 -10.63
CA ARG A 178 6.95 -10.72 -11.74
C ARG A 178 7.64 -12.06 -11.51
N ARG A 179 7.78 -12.50 -10.26
CA ARG A 179 8.59 -13.66 -9.85
C ARG A 179 7.76 -14.81 -9.27
N HIS A 180 6.44 -14.67 -9.24
CA HIS A 180 5.58 -15.76 -8.81
C HIS A 180 5.44 -16.84 -9.89
N PRO A 181 5.63 -18.13 -9.56
CA PRO A 181 5.57 -19.23 -10.54
C PRO A 181 4.20 -19.40 -11.23
N ASP A 182 3.11 -19.05 -10.54
CA ASP A 182 1.75 -19.16 -11.09
C ASP A 182 1.30 -17.89 -11.84
N GLY A 183 2.19 -16.90 -12.02
CA GLY A 183 1.95 -15.69 -12.79
C GLY A 183 1.32 -14.53 -12.02
N TRP A 184 0.62 -13.67 -12.78
CA TRP A 184 0.23 -12.31 -12.40
C TRP A 184 -1.03 -12.27 -11.52
N LYS A 185 -0.95 -12.74 -10.26
CA LYS A 185 -2.11 -12.83 -9.35
C LYS A 185 -2.38 -11.56 -8.53
N ILE A 186 -1.34 -10.77 -8.20
CA ILE A 186 -1.46 -9.54 -7.40
C ILE A 186 -2.27 -8.49 -8.16
N PHE A 187 -1.96 -8.30 -9.45
CA PHE A 187 -2.65 -7.33 -10.28
C PHE A 187 -3.59 -7.97 -11.29
N GLY A 188 -3.37 -9.21 -11.73
CA GLY A 188 -4.24 -9.88 -12.72
C GLY A 188 -4.02 -9.35 -14.13
N ASP A 189 -4.48 -8.13 -14.37
CA ASP A 189 -4.41 -7.44 -15.65
C ASP A 189 -4.06 -5.94 -15.51
N SER A 190 -3.91 -5.28 -16.66
CA SER A 190 -3.54 -3.86 -16.69
C SER A 190 -4.62 -2.93 -16.12
N ALA A 191 -5.90 -3.30 -16.20
CA ALA A 191 -7.00 -2.47 -15.72
C ALA A 191 -7.06 -2.50 -14.18
N THR A 192 -6.93 -3.69 -13.60
CA THR A 192 -6.85 -3.89 -12.16
C THR A 192 -5.58 -3.27 -11.59
N LYS A 193 -4.43 -3.34 -12.28
CA LYS A 193 -3.23 -2.58 -11.88
C LYS A 193 -3.46 -1.07 -11.84
N ARG A 194 -4.15 -0.51 -12.84
CA ARG A 194 -4.51 0.93 -12.86
C ARG A 194 -5.49 1.28 -11.74
N LEU A 195 -6.46 0.41 -11.45
CA LEU A 195 -7.37 0.56 -10.31
C LEU A 195 -6.58 0.57 -8.99
N ALA A 196 -5.66 -0.38 -8.79
CA ALA A 196 -4.81 -0.43 -7.61
C ALA A 196 -3.95 0.83 -7.46
N ALA A 197 -3.36 1.34 -8.55
CA ALA A 197 -2.59 2.58 -8.54
C ALA A 197 -3.46 3.79 -8.14
N MET A 198 -4.68 3.88 -8.71
CA MET A 198 -5.64 4.92 -8.38
C MET A 198 -6.05 4.85 -6.91
N LEU A 199 -6.37 3.66 -6.39
CA LEU A 199 -6.76 3.46 -5.00
C LEU A 199 -5.62 3.71 -4.02
N ASN A 200 -4.38 3.37 -4.39
CA ASN A 200 -3.18 3.68 -3.61
C ASN A 200 -3.03 5.21 -3.45
N GLN A 201 -3.26 5.97 -4.53
CA GLN A 201 -3.24 7.43 -4.48
C GLN A 201 -4.46 8.00 -3.72
N PHE A 202 -5.66 7.48 -3.97
CA PHE A 202 -6.90 7.87 -3.30
C PHE A 202 -6.79 7.73 -1.78
N GLY A 203 -6.23 6.61 -1.31
CA GLY A 203 -5.99 6.40 0.11
C GLY A 203 -5.12 7.51 0.73
N LYS A 204 -4.03 7.87 0.07
CA LYS A 204 -3.09 8.91 0.54
C LYS A 204 -3.66 10.31 0.50
N THR A 205 -4.31 10.70 -0.60
CA THR A 205 -4.68 12.10 -0.82
C THR A 205 -6.12 12.41 -0.44
N VAL A 206 -6.99 11.40 -0.37
CA VAL A 206 -8.42 11.59 -0.08
C VAL A 206 -8.82 11.03 1.28
N LEU A 207 -8.36 9.83 1.63
CA LEU A 207 -8.73 9.21 2.92
C LEU A 207 -7.85 9.67 4.08
N ALA A 208 -6.51 9.72 3.89
CA ALA A 208 -5.58 10.08 4.95
C ALA A 208 -5.88 11.42 5.65
N PRO A 209 -6.34 12.49 4.94
CA PRO A 209 -6.78 13.76 5.55
C PRO A 209 -7.86 13.64 6.62
N HIS A 210 -8.68 12.60 6.52
CA HIS A 210 -9.81 12.40 7.43
C HIS A 210 -9.57 11.24 8.39
N ILE A 211 -8.92 10.16 7.95
CA ILE A 211 -8.61 9.00 8.80
C ILE A 211 -7.40 9.27 9.70
N GLY A 212 -6.36 9.92 9.18
CA GLY A 212 -5.10 10.17 9.90
C GLY A 212 -5.31 10.84 11.25
N PRO A 213 -5.96 12.00 11.34
CA PRO A 213 -6.20 12.68 12.60
C PRO A 213 -6.96 11.82 13.64
N LEU A 214 -7.86 10.93 13.18
CA LEU A 214 -8.61 10.02 14.06
C LEU A 214 -7.72 8.88 14.59
N ALA A 215 -6.92 8.27 13.72
CA ALA A 215 -6.11 7.09 14.02
C ALA A 215 -4.82 7.42 14.80
N GLN A 216 -4.20 8.57 14.51
CA GLN A 216 -2.88 8.97 15.06
C GLN A 216 -2.85 9.00 16.59
N LYS A 217 -3.95 9.40 17.26
CA LYS A 217 -4.05 9.38 18.72
C LYS A 217 -3.99 7.95 19.29
N GLY A 218 -4.70 7.02 18.64
CA GLY A 218 -4.71 5.62 19.05
C GLY A 218 -3.39 4.91 18.75
N VAL A 219 -2.76 5.21 17.60
CA VAL A 219 -1.38 4.77 17.33
C VAL A 219 -0.45 5.23 18.43
N HIS A 220 -0.40 6.52 18.76
CA HIS A 220 0.46 6.99 19.85
C HIS A 220 0.18 6.27 21.18
N ALA A 221 -1.09 5.98 21.49
CA ALA A 221 -1.47 5.36 22.76
C ALA A 221 -1.04 3.88 22.89
N MET A 222 -0.85 3.15 21.78
CA MET A 222 -0.41 1.76 21.82
C MET A 222 1.11 1.59 21.79
N LEU A 223 1.84 2.63 21.35
CA LEU A 223 3.30 2.56 21.23
C LEU A 223 4.00 2.45 22.60
N ASP A 224 5.19 1.84 22.61
CA ASP A 224 6.12 2.00 23.73
C ASP A 224 6.53 3.47 23.91
N GLU A 225 7.05 3.82 25.09
CA GLU A 225 7.35 5.20 25.47
C GLU A 225 8.31 5.91 24.49
N GLU A 226 9.35 5.20 24.03
CA GLU A 226 10.35 5.79 23.14
C GLU A 226 9.78 5.99 21.73
N SER A 227 9.08 4.99 21.21
CA SER A 227 8.36 5.06 19.94
C SER A 227 7.26 6.13 19.96
N ALA A 228 6.52 6.28 21.05
CA ALA A 228 5.48 7.29 21.21
C ALA A 228 6.07 8.72 21.16
N ARG A 229 7.19 8.94 21.86
CA ARG A 229 7.92 10.21 21.82
C ARG A 229 8.46 10.50 20.42
N TYR A 230 9.13 9.53 19.78
CA TYR A 230 9.60 9.68 18.40
C TYR A 230 8.43 10.00 17.45
N PHE A 231 7.30 9.32 17.64
CA PHE A 231 6.12 9.52 16.82
C PHE A 231 5.61 10.97 16.92
N ALA A 232 5.32 11.43 18.14
CA ALA A 232 4.77 12.76 18.42
C ALA A 232 5.74 13.90 18.06
N GLU A 233 7.03 13.73 18.33
CA GLU A 233 8.01 14.81 18.21
C GLU A 233 8.65 14.89 16.83
N VAL A 234 8.84 13.74 16.17
CA VAL A 234 9.61 13.65 14.91
C VAL A 234 8.73 13.13 13.78
N LYS A 235 8.09 11.97 13.93
CA LYS A 235 7.41 11.31 12.80
C LYS A 235 6.25 12.13 12.26
N ILE A 236 5.39 12.63 13.14
CA ILE A 236 4.27 13.51 12.78
C ILE A 236 4.53 14.97 13.17
N GLY A 237 5.49 15.21 14.07
CA GLY A 237 5.89 16.55 14.51
C GLY A 237 5.01 17.14 15.62
N ARG A 238 5.64 17.92 16.51
CA ARG A 238 5.00 18.47 17.73
C ARG A 238 3.73 19.28 17.44
N GLN A 239 3.75 20.11 16.40
CA GLN A 239 2.62 20.96 16.02
C GLN A 239 1.39 20.11 15.64
N ARG A 240 1.61 19.10 14.81
CA ARG A 240 0.55 18.19 14.39
C ARG A 240 0.05 17.33 15.54
N TRP A 241 0.97 16.84 16.39
CA TRP A 241 0.59 16.11 17.57
C TRP A 241 -0.27 16.94 18.52
N ALA A 242 0.05 18.23 18.73
CA ALA A 242 -0.78 19.13 19.53
C ALA A 242 -2.22 19.24 18.97
N LYS A 243 -2.36 19.37 17.63
CA LYS A 243 -3.67 19.40 16.97
C LYS A 243 -4.44 18.09 17.14
N VAL A 244 -3.78 16.95 16.93
CA VAL A 244 -4.41 15.61 17.02
C VAL A 244 -4.81 15.27 18.46
N SER A 245 -3.91 15.50 19.43
CA SER A 245 -4.15 15.18 20.83
C SER A 245 -5.23 16.08 21.45
N GLY A 246 -5.30 17.34 21.03
CA GLY A 246 -6.30 18.33 21.44
C GLY A 246 -7.60 18.36 20.63
N MET A 247 -7.80 17.44 19.68
CA MET A 247 -8.99 17.42 18.82
C MET A 247 -10.28 17.32 19.63
N THR A 248 -11.21 18.23 19.34
CA THR A 248 -12.55 18.25 19.94
C THR A 248 -13.46 17.18 19.34
N GLN A 249 -14.57 16.88 20.03
CA GLN A 249 -15.57 15.95 19.51
C GLN A 249 -16.19 16.44 18.18
N ALA A 250 -16.42 17.75 18.03
CA ALA A 250 -17.00 18.31 16.80
C ALA A 250 -16.06 18.14 15.60
N GLU A 251 -14.76 18.38 15.78
CA GLU A 251 -13.74 18.17 14.73
C GLU A 251 -13.63 16.68 14.36
N ARG A 252 -13.66 15.79 15.36
CA ARG A 252 -13.71 14.34 15.14
C ARG A 252 -14.90 13.96 14.26
N ASP A 253 -16.09 14.48 14.58
CA ASP A 253 -17.31 14.14 13.85
C ASP A 253 -17.27 14.64 12.40
N VAL A 254 -16.65 15.81 12.15
CA VAL A 254 -16.37 16.29 10.79
C VAL A 254 -15.44 15.33 10.02
N HIS A 255 -14.35 14.88 10.64
CA HIS A 255 -13.46 13.90 10.01
C HIS A 255 -14.18 12.59 9.68
N VAL A 256 -15.01 12.07 10.58
CA VAL A 256 -15.83 10.86 10.35
C VAL A 256 -16.78 11.07 9.17
N GLN A 257 -17.55 12.17 9.17
CA GLN A 257 -18.49 12.48 8.09
C GLN A 257 -17.80 12.62 6.73
N GLN A 258 -16.64 13.27 6.69
CA GLN A 258 -15.88 13.41 5.44
C GLN A 258 -15.34 12.06 4.97
N ALA A 259 -14.80 11.21 5.87
CA ALA A 259 -14.35 9.87 5.49
C ALA A 259 -15.49 9.03 4.90
N VAL A 260 -16.69 9.05 5.52
CA VAL A 260 -17.89 8.39 5.01
C VAL A 260 -18.29 8.90 3.63
N ALA A 261 -18.29 10.22 3.44
CA ALA A 261 -18.66 10.84 2.17
C ALA A 261 -17.67 10.49 1.05
N LYS A 262 -16.37 10.45 1.35
CA LYS A 262 -15.34 10.08 0.35
C LYS A 262 -15.40 8.60 -0.03
N LEU A 263 -15.86 7.73 0.85
CA LEU A 263 -16.07 6.31 0.55
C LEU A 263 -17.24 6.03 -0.42
N GLU A 264 -18.06 7.02 -0.76
CA GLU A 264 -19.15 6.84 -1.74
C GLU A 264 -18.65 6.36 -3.11
N VAL A 265 -17.45 6.77 -3.53
CA VAL A 265 -16.88 6.29 -4.80
C VAL A 265 -16.55 4.79 -4.77
N ILE A 266 -16.20 4.26 -3.59
CA ILE A 266 -15.97 2.82 -3.39
C ILE A 266 -17.30 2.09 -3.35
N ASN A 267 -18.31 2.68 -2.69
CA ASN A 267 -19.67 2.17 -2.72
C ASN A 267 -20.19 2.04 -4.16
N ALA A 268 -19.92 3.03 -5.02
CA ALA A 268 -20.25 2.98 -6.44
C ALA A 268 -19.53 1.83 -7.18
N ILE A 269 -18.25 1.58 -6.89
CA ILE A 269 -17.50 0.44 -7.46
C ILE A 269 -18.16 -0.89 -7.07
N LEU A 270 -18.45 -1.09 -5.78
CA LEU A 270 -18.99 -2.34 -5.25
C LEU A 270 -20.45 -2.60 -5.63
N THR A 271 -21.21 -1.56 -5.97
CA THR A 271 -22.61 -1.67 -6.41
C THR A 271 -22.77 -1.77 -7.91
N CYS A 272 -21.76 -1.38 -8.68
CA CYS A 272 -21.76 -1.50 -10.13
C CYS A 272 -21.91 -2.98 -10.53
N GLU A 273 -22.97 -3.30 -11.28
CA GLU A 273 -23.15 -4.64 -11.83
C GLU A 273 -22.06 -4.89 -12.89
N GLY A 274 -21.14 -5.81 -12.60
CA GLY A 274 -20.23 -6.31 -13.62
C GLY A 274 -21.03 -7.03 -14.70
N GLY A 275 -20.93 -6.59 -15.96
CA GLY A 275 -21.51 -7.29 -17.10
C GLY A 275 -20.98 -8.73 -17.17
N ALA A 276 -21.78 -9.66 -17.69
CA ALA A 276 -21.48 -11.08 -17.71
C ALA A 276 -20.23 -11.50 -18.55
N ASP A 277 -19.49 -10.57 -19.16
CA ASP A 277 -18.51 -10.85 -20.22
C ASP A 277 -17.16 -10.09 -20.04
N SER A 278 -16.55 -10.14 -18.85
CA SER A 278 -15.21 -9.56 -18.62
C SER A 278 -14.13 -10.61 -18.33
N THR A 279 -14.25 -11.81 -18.90
CA THR A 279 -13.09 -12.69 -19.12
C THR A 279 -12.80 -12.66 -20.62
N PRO A 280 -11.59 -12.27 -21.08
CA PRO A 280 -11.26 -12.35 -22.49
C PRO A 280 -11.15 -13.83 -22.87
N SER A 281 -12.26 -14.38 -23.36
CA SER A 281 -12.29 -15.70 -23.99
C SER A 281 -11.71 -15.58 -25.40
N HIS A 282 -10.38 -15.70 -25.51
CA HIS A 282 -9.62 -15.92 -26.74
C HIS A 282 -9.71 -14.84 -27.85
N PRO A 283 -8.73 -14.80 -28.78
CA PRO A 283 -8.71 -13.77 -29.82
C PRO A 283 -9.88 -13.96 -30.78
N ILE A 284 -10.46 -12.85 -31.20
CA ILE A 284 -11.45 -12.76 -32.28
C ILE A 284 -10.86 -13.40 -33.53
N ALA A 285 -11.25 -14.64 -33.81
CA ALA A 285 -10.94 -15.29 -35.07
C ALA A 285 -11.65 -14.52 -36.19
N SER A 286 -10.84 -14.03 -37.11
CA SER A 286 -11.23 -13.34 -38.32
C SER A 286 -12.28 -14.12 -39.09
N ALA A 287 -13.38 -13.45 -39.41
CA ALA A 287 -14.41 -13.98 -40.28
C ALA A 287 -13.86 -14.23 -41.70
N SER A 288 -13.91 -15.48 -42.16
CA SER A 288 -13.94 -15.81 -43.58
C SER A 288 -14.81 -17.05 -43.84
N GLY A 289 -16.06 -16.79 -44.25
CA GLY A 289 -16.74 -17.45 -45.37
C GLY A 289 -17.13 -18.93 -45.29
N GLY A 290 -18.45 -19.16 -45.11
CA GLY A 290 -19.25 -19.94 -46.06
C GLY A 290 -19.43 -21.44 -45.79
N GLY A 291 -20.69 -21.87 -45.56
CA GLY A 291 -21.07 -23.28 -45.66
C GLY A 291 -22.38 -23.65 -44.98
N THR A 292 -23.43 -23.75 -45.77
CA THR A 292 -24.82 -24.15 -45.50
C THR A 292 -24.97 -25.52 -44.82
N SER A 293 -25.93 -25.69 -43.88
CA SER A 293 -27.14 -26.52 -44.08
C SER A 293 -27.86 -26.97 -42.78
N THR A 294 -29.19 -26.94 -42.89
CA THR A 294 -30.23 -27.81 -42.29
C THR A 294 -30.59 -27.76 -40.81
N SER A 295 -31.85 -27.36 -40.61
CA SER A 295 -32.72 -27.44 -39.44
C SER A 295 -33.10 -28.87 -39.07
N THR A 296 -33.16 -29.16 -37.77
CA THR A 296 -34.05 -30.17 -37.19
C THR A 296 -34.56 -29.67 -35.84
N GLU A 297 -35.88 -29.72 -35.67
CA GLU A 297 -36.63 -29.34 -34.48
C GLU A 297 -36.39 -30.33 -33.33
N GLY A 298 -36.24 -29.81 -32.11
CA GLY A 298 -36.04 -30.59 -30.89
C GLY A 298 -36.65 -29.87 -29.69
N SER A 299 -37.84 -30.33 -29.33
CA SER A 299 -38.68 -30.06 -28.17
C SER A 299 -38.01 -29.53 -26.87
N ALA A 300 -38.63 -28.46 -26.36
CA ALA A 300 -38.81 -28.05 -24.96
C ALA A 300 -37.94 -28.69 -23.85
N SER A 301 -37.11 -27.86 -23.22
CA SER A 301 -36.93 -27.87 -21.77
C SER A 301 -36.78 -26.44 -21.25
N ASN A 302 -37.90 -25.92 -20.72
CA ASN A 302 -37.96 -24.72 -19.92
C ASN A 302 -37.15 -24.94 -18.64
N GLY A 303 -35.98 -24.33 -18.57
CA GLY A 303 -35.06 -24.50 -17.44
C GLY A 303 -33.91 -23.50 -17.45
N ARG A 304 -34.12 -22.27 -17.94
CA ARG A 304 -33.17 -21.18 -17.69
C ARG A 304 -33.42 -20.65 -16.28
N SER A 305 -32.99 -21.42 -15.29
CA SER A 305 -32.54 -20.82 -14.04
C SER A 305 -31.35 -19.96 -14.42
N ALA A 306 -31.60 -18.68 -14.72
CA ALA A 306 -30.54 -17.69 -14.80
C ALA A 306 -29.84 -17.75 -13.44
N SER A 307 -28.72 -18.46 -13.40
CA SER A 307 -27.75 -18.35 -12.32
C SER A 307 -27.49 -16.85 -12.23
N ARG A 308 -28.06 -16.18 -11.22
CA ARG A 308 -27.61 -14.86 -10.82
C ARG A 308 -26.16 -15.09 -10.47
N THR A 309 -25.25 -14.81 -11.41
CA THR A 309 -23.83 -14.72 -11.16
C THR A 309 -23.69 -13.82 -9.94
N ARG A 310 -23.28 -14.42 -8.83
CA ARG A 310 -23.17 -13.72 -7.54
C ARG A 310 -22.23 -12.55 -7.77
N GLN A 311 -22.71 -11.32 -7.60
CA GLN A 311 -21.86 -10.14 -7.72
C GLN A 311 -20.65 -10.33 -6.81
N SER A 312 -19.45 -10.19 -7.39
CA SER A 312 -18.22 -10.32 -6.64
C SER A 312 -18.18 -9.27 -5.54
N VAL A 313 -17.64 -9.64 -4.38
CA VAL A 313 -17.44 -8.72 -3.26
C VAL A 313 -16.15 -7.91 -3.41
N TRP A 314 -15.28 -8.26 -4.36
CA TRP A 314 -13.96 -7.65 -4.56
C TRP A 314 -14.00 -6.48 -5.54
N LEU A 315 -13.12 -5.50 -5.34
CA LEU A 315 -13.12 -4.24 -6.12
C LEU A 315 -12.85 -4.46 -7.61
N ALA A 316 -12.00 -5.44 -7.94
CA ALA A 316 -11.67 -5.81 -9.31
C ALA A 316 -12.63 -6.88 -9.91
N GLY A 317 -13.59 -7.36 -9.11
CA GLY A 317 -14.39 -8.53 -9.44
C GLY A 317 -13.63 -9.85 -9.23
N GLY A 318 -14.15 -10.93 -9.82
CA GLY A 318 -13.56 -12.28 -9.72
C GLY A 318 -13.79 -12.97 -8.36
N ASP A 319 -13.03 -14.04 -8.13
CA ASP A 319 -13.20 -14.93 -6.96
C ASP A 319 -12.25 -14.62 -5.80
N GLN A 320 -11.19 -13.83 -6.03
CA GLN A 320 -10.16 -13.49 -5.03
C GLN A 320 -9.94 -11.98 -4.98
N PRO A 321 -9.54 -11.42 -3.82
CA PRO A 321 -9.11 -10.03 -3.74
C PRO A 321 -7.79 -9.83 -4.47
N THR A 322 -7.53 -8.59 -4.86
CA THR A 322 -6.30 -8.18 -5.56
C THR A 322 -5.57 -7.09 -4.78
N HIS A 323 -4.44 -6.62 -5.28
CA HIS A 323 -3.74 -5.47 -4.69
C HIS A 323 -4.64 -4.23 -4.55
N ALA A 324 -5.64 -4.07 -5.43
CA ALA A 324 -6.63 -3.00 -5.34
C ALA A 324 -7.44 -3.05 -4.04
N ASP A 325 -7.85 -4.25 -3.61
CA ASP A 325 -8.51 -4.45 -2.33
C ASP A 325 -7.54 -4.19 -1.17
N PHE A 326 -6.31 -4.68 -1.27
CA PHE A 326 -5.32 -4.59 -0.19
C PHE A 326 -4.90 -3.14 0.11
N VAL A 327 -4.72 -2.31 -0.92
CA VAL A 327 -4.37 -0.89 -0.70
C VAL A 327 -5.49 -0.14 0.03
N LEU A 328 -6.76 -0.44 -0.26
CA LEU A 328 -7.89 0.18 0.43
C LEU A 328 -8.07 -0.40 1.83
N PHE A 329 -7.93 -1.72 1.97
CA PHE A 329 -8.12 -2.43 3.23
C PHE A 329 -7.06 -2.04 4.28
N GLY A 330 -5.84 -1.71 3.84
CA GLY A 330 -4.83 -1.12 4.71
C GLY A 330 -5.35 0.13 5.45
N TRP A 331 -6.14 0.99 4.79
CA TRP A 331 -6.73 2.17 5.43
C TRP A 331 -7.85 1.82 6.41
N TYR A 332 -8.61 0.74 6.15
CA TYR A 332 -9.54 0.20 7.14
C TYR A 332 -8.80 -0.25 8.41
N VAL A 333 -7.74 -1.04 8.25
CA VAL A 333 -6.91 -1.50 9.37
C VAL A 333 -6.32 -0.32 10.14
N PHE A 334 -5.76 0.67 9.45
CA PHE A 334 -5.25 1.89 10.11
C PHE A 334 -6.35 2.66 10.87
N THR A 335 -7.58 2.72 10.34
CA THR A 335 -8.71 3.35 11.02
C THR A 335 -9.04 2.67 12.35
N ARG A 336 -8.83 1.35 12.49
CA ARG A 336 -9.08 0.63 13.73
C ARG A 336 -8.24 1.14 14.91
N ALA A 337 -7.09 1.76 14.65
CA ALA A 337 -6.33 2.43 15.71
C ALA A 337 -7.16 3.54 16.40
N ALA A 338 -8.11 4.18 15.71
CA ALA A 338 -9.06 5.14 16.30
C ALA A 338 -10.14 4.49 17.19
N GLY A 339 -10.09 3.17 17.37
CA GLY A 339 -11.05 2.36 18.10
C GLY A 339 -12.18 1.79 17.24
N GLN A 340 -12.72 0.65 17.68
CA GLN A 340 -13.76 -0.11 16.97
C GLN A 340 -15.02 0.71 16.65
N LYS A 341 -15.43 1.62 17.55
CA LYS A 341 -16.57 2.50 17.32
C LYS A 341 -16.36 3.40 16.10
N THR A 342 -15.22 4.10 16.05
CA THR A 342 -14.87 5.01 14.95
C THR A 342 -14.72 4.25 13.62
N ALA A 343 -14.07 3.08 13.64
CA ALA A 343 -13.93 2.25 12.45
C ALA A 343 -15.30 1.82 11.90
N ARG A 344 -16.25 1.42 12.76
CA ARG A 344 -17.61 1.07 12.34
C ARG A 344 -18.40 2.27 11.81
N GLU A 345 -18.30 3.43 12.46
CA GLU A 345 -18.96 4.66 11.99
C GLU A 345 -18.56 5.01 10.55
N ILE A 346 -17.30 4.79 10.18
CA ILE A 346 -16.79 5.10 8.83
C ILE A 346 -17.10 3.97 7.84
N TRP A 347 -16.61 2.77 8.13
CA TRP A 347 -16.56 1.69 7.15
C TRP A 347 -17.82 0.85 7.07
N HIS A 348 -18.76 1.02 8.02
CA HIS A 348 -20.07 0.36 8.00
C HIS A 348 -21.22 1.31 7.64
N ALA A 349 -20.91 2.57 7.28
CA ALA A 349 -21.92 3.53 6.82
C ALA A 349 -22.60 3.07 5.51
N HIS A 350 -21.83 2.40 4.64
CA HIS A 350 -22.30 1.84 3.38
C HIS A 350 -22.35 0.31 3.48
N LYS A 351 -23.51 -0.30 3.23
CA LYS A 351 -23.70 -1.76 3.35
C LYS A 351 -22.76 -2.58 2.44
N PRO A 352 -22.52 -2.21 1.17
CA PRO A 352 -21.57 -2.93 0.31
C PRO A 352 -20.14 -2.89 0.87
N ILE A 353 -19.69 -1.73 1.35
CA ILE A 353 -18.37 -1.59 1.97
C ILE A 353 -18.27 -2.43 3.25
N ALA A 354 -19.31 -2.42 4.10
CA ALA A 354 -19.34 -3.26 5.30
C ALA A 354 -19.21 -4.75 4.95
N THR A 355 -19.85 -5.17 3.86
CA THR A 355 -19.78 -6.56 3.35
C THR A 355 -18.38 -6.89 2.83
N TRP A 356 -17.78 -5.98 2.07
CA TRP A 356 -16.39 -6.11 1.60
C TRP A 356 -15.38 -6.14 2.75
N VAL A 357 -15.52 -5.30 3.77
CA VAL A 357 -14.68 -5.32 4.98
C VAL A 357 -14.76 -6.68 5.68
N GLN A 358 -15.96 -7.22 5.85
CA GLN A 358 -16.15 -8.52 6.46
C GLN A 358 -15.50 -9.64 5.63
N ALA A 359 -15.68 -9.60 4.31
CA ALA A 359 -15.04 -10.55 3.40
C ALA A 359 -13.51 -10.45 3.45
N MET A 360 -12.95 -9.25 3.51
CA MET A 360 -11.51 -9.04 3.65
C MET A 360 -10.96 -9.56 4.98
N LEU A 361 -11.68 -9.36 6.10
CA LEU A 361 -11.30 -9.90 7.41
C LEU A 361 -11.32 -11.44 7.41
N GLU A 362 -12.39 -12.05 6.86
CA GLU A 362 -12.52 -13.50 6.73
C GLU A 362 -11.42 -14.08 5.83
N TRP A 363 -11.18 -13.44 4.67
CA TRP A 363 -10.11 -13.83 3.75
C TRP A 363 -8.74 -13.74 4.42
N SER A 364 -8.46 -12.67 5.18
CA SER A 364 -7.18 -12.47 5.87
C SER A 364 -6.85 -13.60 6.85
N GLY A 365 -7.86 -14.24 7.44
CA GLY A 365 -7.67 -15.35 8.39
C GLY A 365 -6.88 -14.89 9.62
N GLU A 366 -5.90 -15.70 10.06
CA GLU A 366 -5.09 -15.43 11.26
C GLU A 366 -4.34 -14.08 11.22
N LEU A 367 -4.03 -13.53 10.03
CA LEU A 367 -3.44 -12.19 9.94
C LEU A 367 -4.35 -11.11 10.54
N ALA A 368 -5.68 -11.31 10.51
CA ALA A 368 -6.64 -10.35 11.05
C ALA A 368 -6.55 -10.19 12.58
N ASP A 369 -5.98 -11.17 13.28
CA ASP A 369 -5.77 -11.14 14.74
C ASP A 369 -4.67 -10.14 15.15
N ASP A 370 -3.78 -9.81 14.22
CA ASP A 370 -2.72 -8.81 14.41
C ASP A 370 -3.18 -7.40 14.01
N PHE A 371 -4.21 -7.26 13.16
CA PHE A 371 -4.72 -5.96 12.72
C PHE A 371 -5.39 -5.26 13.90
N VAL A 372 -4.76 -4.14 14.33
CA VAL A 372 -4.98 -3.37 15.58
C VAL A 372 -6.23 -3.67 16.42
#